data_AF-A0A7R9B7P1-F1
#
_entry.id   AF-A0A7R9B7P1-F1
#
_cell.length_a   1.000
_cell.length_b   1.000
_cell.length_c   1.000
_cell.angle_alpha   90.00
_cell.angle_beta   90.00
_cell.angle_gamma   90.00
#
_symmetry.space_group_name_H-M   'P 1'
#
loop_
_entity.id
_entity.type
_entity.pdbx_description
1 polymer ?
#
loop_
_entity_poly.entity_id
_entity_poly.type
_entity_poly.pdbx_seq_one_letter_code
_entity_poly.pdbx_strand_id
1 'polypeptide(L)'
;SISTIKWRNNWCCFIDSLIQVVLFIEGESSQDIYLPVEIQQVVIHPSLHAEPQDYKVVYQKMTGIIRGGGVEMLGLKTSHADIFKNNEACVKLESFKFVSHSNPRLQMLEQFLEVTLQIVNENIHSASKNKTAIVESEDHYPFVPISQHIKTKTKDFPVFKV
;
A
#
# COMPACT_ATOMS: atom_id res chain seq x y z
N SER A 1 -23.11 3.54 -21.49
CA SER A 1 -22.31 2.31 -21.32
C SER A 1 -23.22 1.14 -20.97
N ILE A 2 -22.79 -0.09 -21.29
CA ILE A 2 -23.52 -1.33 -21.00
C ILE A 2 -22.60 -2.24 -20.20
N SER A 3 -23.09 -2.78 -19.10
CA SER A 3 -22.37 -3.70 -18.21
C SER A 3 -23.27 -4.86 -17.79
N THR A 4 -22.70 -5.92 -17.25
CA THR A 4 -23.46 -7.06 -16.71
C THR A 4 -23.09 -7.24 -15.24
N ILE A 5 -24.09 -7.27 -14.37
CA ILE A 5 -23.92 -7.44 -12.92
C ILE A 5 -24.57 -8.74 -12.48
N LYS A 6 -23.82 -9.56 -11.76
CA LYS A 6 -24.30 -10.83 -11.21
C LYS A 6 -25.19 -10.60 -10.00
N TRP A 7 -26.41 -11.14 -10.03
CA TRP A 7 -27.28 -11.18 -8.86
C TRP A 7 -26.87 -12.30 -7.91
N ARG A 8 -26.80 -12.00 -6.60
CA ARG A 8 -26.47 -12.96 -5.53
C ARG A 8 -27.42 -12.87 -4.33
N ASN A 9 -28.69 -12.59 -4.59
CA ASN A 9 -29.71 -12.38 -3.55
C ASN A 9 -29.27 -11.35 -2.49
N ASN A 10 -28.59 -10.28 -2.93
CA ASN A 10 -28.10 -9.23 -2.04
C ASN A 10 -28.27 -7.86 -2.71
N TRP A 11 -29.29 -7.15 -2.26
CA TRP A 11 -29.63 -5.81 -2.73
C TRP A 11 -28.52 -4.81 -2.49
N CYS A 12 -27.85 -4.86 -1.34
CA CYS A 12 -26.75 -3.95 -1.03
C CYS A 12 -25.60 -4.13 -2.02
N CYS A 13 -25.16 -5.38 -2.26
CA CYS A 13 -24.10 -5.65 -3.24
C CYS A 13 -24.51 -5.26 -4.66
N PHE A 14 -25.77 -5.48 -5.03
CA PHE A 14 -26.25 -5.13 -6.36
C PHE A 14 -26.29 -3.62 -6.59
N ILE A 15 -26.85 -2.86 -5.64
CA ILE A 15 -26.90 -1.40 -5.71
C ILE A 15 -25.48 -0.80 -5.65
N ASP A 16 -24.62 -1.34 -4.80
CA ASP A 16 -23.20 -0.95 -4.75
C ASP A 16 -22.51 -1.19 -6.11
N SER A 17 -22.76 -2.34 -6.74
CA SER A 17 -22.23 -2.62 -8.07
C SER A 17 -22.76 -1.65 -9.14
N LEU A 18 -24.02 -1.18 -9.05
CA LEU A 18 -24.54 -0.12 -9.93
C LEU A 18 -23.76 1.18 -9.74
N ILE A 19 -23.52 1.59 -8.49
CA ILE A 19 -22.73 2.78 -8.17
C ILE A 19 -21.30 2.62 -8.69
N GLN A 20 -20.67 1.46 -8.49
CA GLN A 20 -19.33 1.17 -9.01
C GLN A 20 -19.24 1.29 -10.54
N VAL A 21 -20.26 0.86 -11.28
CA VAL A 21 -20.30 1.05 -12.75
C VAL A 21 -20.27 2.53 -13.11
N VAL A 22 -21.00 3.38 -12.39
CA VAL A 22 -20.96 4.83 -12.63
C VAL A 22 -19.59 5.41 -12.27
N LEU A 23 -19.05 5.06 -11.10
CA LEU A 23 -17.73 5.54 -10.66
C LEU A 23 -16.62 5.13 -11.63
N PHE A 24 -16.66 3.90 -12.14
CA PHE A 24 -15.70 3.41 -13.15
C PHE A 24 -15.75 4.24 -14.42
N ILE A 25 -16.95 4.60 -14.89
CA ILE A 25 -17.14 5.39 -16.12
C ILE A 25 -16.72 6.85 -15.94
N GLU A 26 -16.95 7.43 -14.76
CA GLU A 26 -16.46 8.79 -14.48
C GLU A 26 -14.94 8.85 -14.30
N GLY A 27 -14.33 7.80 -13.71
CA GLY A 27 -12.89 7.71 -13.51
C GLY A 27 -12.08 7.15 -14.69
N GLU A 28 -12.72 6.64 -15.75
CA GLU A 28 -12.03 5.95 -16.86
C GLU A 28 -10.94 6.81 -17.51
N SER A 29 -11.20 8.10 -17.72
CA SER A 29 -10.25 9.01 -18.37
C SER A 29 -9.15 9.54 -17.46
N SER A 30 -9.45 9.80 -16.18
CA SER A 30 -8.49 10.43 -15.28
C SER A 30 -7.72 9.43 -14.43
N GLN A 31 -8.20 8.18 -14.32
CA GLN A 31 -7.68 7.15 -13.42
C GLN A 31 -7.70 7.60 -11.94
N ASP A 32 -8.53 8.59 -11.62
CA ASP A 32 -8.69 9.08 -10.26
C ASP A 32 -9.74 8.29 -9.49
N ILE A 33 -9.71 8.41 -8.18
CA ILE A 33 -10.72 7.83 -7.31
C ILE A 33 -11.89 8.81 -7.18
N TYR A 34 -13.09 8.32 -7.50
CA TYR A 34 -14.33 9.03 -7.32
C TYR A 34 -15.15 8.41 -6.18
N LEU A 35 -15.86 9.27 -5.44
CA LEU A 35 -16.82 8.85 -4.43
C LEU A 35 -18.22 9.40 -4.75
N PRO A 36 -19.29 8.66 -4.42
CA PRO A 36 -20.64 9.15 -4.55
C PRO A 36 -20.91 10.21 -3.47
N VAL A 37 -21.45 11.36 -3.86
CA VAL A 37 -21.77 12.48 -2.94
C VAL A 37 -23.27 12.61 -2.73
N GLU A 38 -24.04 12.50 -3.83
CA GLU A 38 -25.47 12.74 -3.82
C GLU A 38 -26.15 11.77 -4.77
N ILE A 39 -27.34 11.30 -4.39
CA ILE A 39 -28.22 10.53 -5.25
C ILE A 39 -29.57 11.22 -5.22
N GLN A 40 -30.04 11.68 -6.37
CA GLN A 40 -31.32 12.39 -6.45
C GLN A 40 -32.50 11.45 -6.21
N GLN A 41 -32.50 10.27 -6.81
CA GLN A 41 -33.60 9.32 -6.68
C GLN A 41 -33.13 7.89 -6.91
N VAL A 42 -33.67 6.97 -6.11
CA VAL A 42 -33.55 5.52 -6.30
C VAL A 42 -34.95 4.92 -6.31
N VAL A 43 -35.26 4.17 -7.36
CA VAL A 43 -36.52 3.44 -7.53
C VAL A 43 -36.21 1.95 -7.57
N ILE A 44 -36.86 1.20 -6.68
CA ILE A 44 -36.71 -0.25 -6.59
C ILE A 44 -38.08 -0.88 -6.83
N HIS A 45 -38.14 -1.73 -7.84
CA HIS A 45 -39.30 -2.53 -8.20
C HIS A 45 -38.97 -4.02 -8.04
N PRO A 46 -39.17 -4.61 -6.84
CA PRO A 46 -38.83 -6.00 -6.57
C PRO A 46 -39.54 -6.98 -7.51
N SER A 47 -40.78 -6.67 -7.91
CA SER A 47 -41.56 -7.51 -8.83
C SER A 47 -40.94 -7.64 -10.23
N LEU A 48 -40.13 -6.67 -10.64
CA LEU A 48 -39.41 -6.69 -11.93
C LEU A 48 -38.01 -7.32 -11.79
N HIS A 49 -37.58 -7.61 -10.56
CA HIS A 49 -36.28 -8.17 -10.25
C HIS A 49 -36.39 -9.69 -10.04
N ALA A 50 -36.53 -10.43 -11.14
CA ALA A 50 -36.64 -11.90 -11.13
C ALA A 50 -35.31 -12.62 -10.80
N GLU A 51 -35.32 -13.55 -9.84
CA GLU A 51 -34.17 -14.45 -9.62
C GLU A 51 -34.16 -15.61 -10.64
N PRO A 52 -33.00 -16.16 -11.09
CA PRO A 52 -31.60 -15.78 -10.87
C PRO A 52 -30.88 -15.49 -12.20
N GLN A 53 -30.83 -14.22 -12.62
CA GLN A 53 -30.17 -13.85 -13.87
C GLN A 53 -29.10 -12.78 -13.65
N ASP A 54 -28.03 -12.85 -14.45
CA ASP A 54 -27.11 -11.74 -14.61
C ASP A 54 -27.85 -10.58 -15.28
N TYR A 55 -27.86 -9.43 -14.61
CA TYR A 55 -28.60 -8.27 -15.09
C TYR A 55 -27.74 -7.41 -15.98
N LYS A 56 -28.28 -7.10 -17.15
CA LYS A 56 -27.73 -6.05 -18.02
C LYS A 56 -28.03 -4.69 -17.39
N VAL A 57 -26.97 -3.92 -17.20
CA VAL A 57 -27.00 -2.57 -16.64
C VAL A 57 -26.67 -1.58 -17.74
N VAL A 58 -27.48 -0.52 -17.81
CA VAL A 58 -27.29 0.55 -18.78
C VAL A 58 -27.15 1.86 -18.03
N TYR A 59 -26.00 2.51 -18.21
CA TYR A 59 -25.77 3.87 -17.73
C TYR A 59 -25.81 4.85 -18.89
N GLN A 60 -26.73 5.80 -18.83
CA GLN A 60 -26.87 6.90 -19.79
C GLN A 60 -26.29 8.17 -19.19
N LYS A 61 -25.05 8.50 -19.59
CA LYS A 61 -24.31 9.65 -19.06
C LYS A 61 -25.02 10.99 -19.31
N MET A 62 -25.69 11.15 -20.46
CA MET A 62 -26.41 12.38 -20.79
C MET A 62 -27.59 12.68 -19.86
N THR A 63 -28.28 11.64 -19.37
CA THR A 63 -29.45 11.78 -18.50
C THR A 63 -29.12 11.56 -17.03
N GLY A 64 -27.93 11.03 -16.72
CA GLY A 64 -27.54 10.64 -15.37
C GLY A 64 -28.36 9.47 -14.81
N ILE A 65 -28.94 8.65 -15.70
CA ILE A 65 -29.78 7.50 -15.34
C ILE A 65 -28.99 6.21 -15.45
N ILE A 66 -28.99 5.41 -14.39
CA ILE A 66 -28.54 4.02 -14.40
C ILE A 66 -29.71 3.07 -14.14
N ARG A 67 -29.85 2.05 -14.98
CA ARG A 67 -30.93 1.06 -14.92
C ARG A 67 -30.37 -0.35 -14.97
N GLY A 68 -30.87 -1.23 -14.12
CA GLY A 68 -30.47 -2.64 -14.08
C GLY A 68 -31.50 -3.50 -13.35
N GLY A 69 -32.06 -4.50 -14.04
CA GLY A 69 -33.12 -5.34 -13.48
C GLY A 69 -34.30 -4.50 -13.00
N GLY A 70 -34.71 -4.69 -11.74
CA GLY A 70 -35.73 -3.87 -11.07
C GLY A 70 -35.23 -2.61 -10.36
N VAL A 71 -33.99 -2.14 -10.58
CA VAL A 71 -33.45 -0.92 -9.95
C VAL A 71 -33.19 0.16 -10.99
N GLU A 72 -33.65 1.37 -10.69
CA GLU A 72 -33.33 2.58 -11.44
C GLU A 72 -32.83 3.66 -10.48
N MET A 73 -31.75 4.34 -10.85
CA MET A 73 -31.18 5.44 -10.09
C MET A 73 -30.92 6.63 -11.00
N LEU A 74 -31.24 7.81 -10.49
CA LEU A 74 -31.14 9.09 -11.20
C LEU A 74 -30.26 10.04 -10.40
N GLY A 75 -29.45 10.81 -11.12
CA GLY A 75 -28.76 11.98 -10.57
C GLY A 75 -27.69 11.61 -9.54
N LEU A 76 -26.97 10.51 -9.77
CA LEU A 76 -25.79 10.17 -8.99
C LEU A 76 -24.68 11.19 -9.28
N LYS A 77 -24.33 12.02 -8.30
CA LYS A 77 -23.20 12.95 -8.38
C LYS A 77 -21.98 12.33 -7.71
N THR A 78 -20.85 12.46 -8.37
CA THR A 78 -19.57 11.94 -7.91
C THR A 78 -18.60 13.11 -7.69
N SER A 79 -17.72 12.98 -6.71
CA SER A 79 -16.60 13.91 -6.50
C SER A 79 -15.28 13.16 -6.50
N HIS A 80 -14.24 13.85 -6.95
CA HIS A 80 -12.87 13.39 -6.78
C HIS A 80 -12.57 13.22 -5.28
N ALA A 81 -11.91 12.12 -4.93
CA ALA A 81 -11.45 11.86 -3.58
C ALA A 81 -9.93 11.85 -3.54
N ASP A 82 -9.37 12.69 -2.67
CA ASP A 82 -7.93 12.70 -2.45
C ASP A 82 -7.53 11.46 -1.64
N ILE A 83 -6.65 10.66 -2.22
CA ILE A 83 -6.04 9.54 -1.51
C ILE A 83 -5.06 10.13 -0.50
N PHE A 84 -5.32 9.94 0.78
CA PHE A 84 -4.33 10.23 1.81
C PHE A 84 -3.07 9.42 1.49
N LYS A 85 -2.00 10.10 1.12
CA LYS A 85 -0.68 9.49 1.01
C LYS A 85 -0.30 9.05 2.41
N ASN A 86 -0.57 7.78 2.72
CA ASN A 86 -0.07 7.20 3.95
C ASN A 86 1.45 7.18 3.82
N ASN A 87 2.14 8.08 4.54
CA ASN A 87 3.60 8.24 4.50
C ASN A 87 4.33 7.01 5.09
N GLU A 88 3.62 5.92 5.36
CA GLU A 88 4.06 4.78 6.17
C GLU A 88 4.90 3.75 5.41
N ALA A 89 5.19 3.96 4.12
CA ALA A 89 6.10 3.09 3.39
C ALA A 89 7.08 3.92 2.55
N CYS A 90 7.92 4.71 3.21
CA CYS A 90 9.18 5.09 2.59
C CYS A 90 10.00 3.82 2.39
N VAL A 91 9.93 3.26 1.18
CA VAL A 91 10.73 2.09 0.81
C VAL A 91 12.19 2.53 0.81
N LYS A 92 12.98 1.95 1.71
CA LYS A 92 14.44 2.13 1.70
C LYS A 92 14.98 1.43 0.44
N LEU A 93 15.64 2.20 -0.43
CA LEU A 93 16.35 1.66 -1.58
C LEU A 93 17.81 1.44 -1.19
N GLU A 94 18.24 0.18 -1.21
CA GLU A 94 19.64 -0.20 -0.96
C GLU A 94 20.27 -0.71 -2.26
N SER A 95 21.52 -0.34 -2.51
CA SER A 95 22.27 -0.79 -3.69
C SER A 95 23.37 -1.76 -3.29
N PHE A 96 23.39 -2.95 -3.91
CA PHE A 96 24.46 -3.93 -3.72
C PHE A 96 25.66 -3.59 -4.59
N LYS A 97 26.84 -3.45 -3.97
CA LYS A 97 28.11 -3.19 -4.65
C LYS A 97 29.18 -4.08 -4.06
N PHE A 98 30.13 -4.50 -4.89
CA PHE A 98 31.30 -5.21 -4.41
C PHE A 98 32.21 -4.27 -3.61
N VAL A 99 32.53 -4.65 -2.36
CA VAL A 99 33.46 -3.95 -1.49
C VAL A 99 34.65 -4.87 -1.23
N SER A 100 35.84 -4.43 -1.64
CA SER A 100 37.08 -5.15 -1.34
C SER A 100 37.36 -5.13 0.17
N HIS A 101 37.88 -6.24 0.71
CA HIS A 101 38.24 -6.36 2.13
C HIS A 101 39.23 -5.27 2.59
N SER A 102 40.24 -4.98 1.77
CA SER A 102 41.18 -3.88 2.00
C SER A 102 40.82 -2.73 1.05
N ASN A 103 39.97 -1.81 1.52
CA ASN A 103 39.51 -0.68 0.71
C ASN A 103 39.93 0.68 1.30
N PRO A 104 41.01 1.31 0.81
CA PRO A 104 41.46 2.62 1.30
C PRO A 104 40.51 3.77 0.92
N ARG A 105 39.52 3.52 0.05
CA ARG A 105 38.52 4.51 -0.34
C ARG A 105 37.33 4.57 0.62
N LEU A 106 37.23 3.62 1.55
CA LEU A 106 36.19 3.59 2.56
C LEU A 106 36.65 4.45 3.75
N GLN A 107 36.39 5.76 3.65
CA GLN A 107 36.83 6.75 4.64
C GLN A 107 35.71 7.17 5.60
N MET A 108 34.46 6.83 5.29
CA MET A 108 33.30 7.16 6.12
C MET A 108 33.04 6.06 7.16
N LEU A 109 33.01 6.45 8.44
CA LEU A 109 32.77 5.55 9.57
C LEU A 109 31.43 4.81 9.45
N GLU A 110 30.37 5.47 8.99
CA GLU A 110 29.05 4.86 8.85
C GLU A 110 29.04 3.72 7.82
N GLN A 111 29.70 3.92 6.67
CA GLN A 111 29.84 2.89 5.64
C GLN A 111 30.69 1.73 6.16
N PHE A 112 31.70 2.03 6.97
CA PHE A 112 32.57 1.01 7.57
C PHE A 112 31.79 0.14 8.53
N LEU A 113 31.02 0.77 9.43
CA LEU A 113 30.17 0.07 10.40
C LEU A 113 29.11 -0.77 9.69
N GLU A 114 28.47 -0.24 8.64
CA GLU A 114 27.45 -0.96 7.89
C GLU A 114 28.00 -2.23 7.22
N VAL A 115 29.12 -2.11 6.50
CA VAL A 115 29.79 -3.26 5.86
C VAL A 115 30.27 -4.26 6.90
N THR A 116 30.83 -3.80 8.02
CA THR A 116 31.32 -4.68 9.09
C THR A 116 30.16 -5.43 9.75
N LEU A 117 29.06 -4.74 10.07
CA LEU A 117 27.87 -5.37 10.64
C LEU A 117 27.23 -6.36 9.66
N GLN A 118 27.21 -6.05 8.37
CA GLN A 118 26.76 -6.98 7.32
C GLN A 118 27.63 -8.25 7.29
N ILE A 119 28.95 -8.10 7.23
CA ILE A 119 29.89 -9.24 7.24
C ILE A 119 29.70 -10.08 8.51
N VAL A 120 29.62 -9.45 9.69
CA VAL A 120 29.40 -10.18 10.94
C VAL A 120 28.05 -10.91 10.91
N ASN A 121 26.98 -10.27 10.44
CA ASN A 121 25.66 -10.88 10.33
C ASN A 121 25.64 -12.07 9.37
N GLU A 122 26.36 -11.99 8.24
CA GLU A 122 26.51 -13.09 7.28
C GLU A 122 27.29 -14.29 7.85
N ASN A 123 28.27 -14.03 8.72
CA ASN A 123 29.15 -15.06 9.29
C ASN A 123 28.66 -15.62 10.63
N ILE A 124 27.60 -15.07 11.23
CA ILE A 124 26.94 -15.69 12.39
C ILE A 124 26.17 -16.93 11.87
N HIS A 125 26.74 -18.11 12.07
CA HIS A 125 26.06 -19.37 11.75
C HIS A 125 24.75 -19.49 12.56
N SER A 126 23.66 -19.79 11.86
CA SER A 126 22.26 -19.91 12.35
C SER A 126 22.02 -20.88 13.53
N ALA A 127 23.07 -21.47 14.11
CA ALA A 127 23.01 -22.51 15.13
C ALA A 127 22.99 -21.98 16.58
N SER A 128 23.19 -20.69 16.83
CA SER A 128 23.19 -20.17 18.20
C SER A 128 22.24 -19.00 18.38
N LYS A 129 21.27 -19.14 19.28
CA LYS A 129 20.36 -18.10 19.77
C LYS A 129 21.08 -16.99 20.57
N ASN A 130 22.39 -16.85 20.39
CA ASN A 130 23.23 -15.94 21.15
C ASN A 130 23.16 -14.56 20.51
N LYS A 131 22.66 -13.60 21.29
CA LYS A 131 22.70 -12.18 20.97
C LYS A 131 24.18 -11.76 21.00
N THR A 132 24.71 -11.28 19.89
CA THR A 132 26.06 -10.70 19.84
C THR A 132 26.02 -9.31 20.45
N ALA A 133 26.76 -9.11 21.54
CA ALA A 133 26.92 -7.81 22.19
C ALA A 133 28.09 -7.06 21.56
N ILE A 134 27.88 -5.79 21.22
CA ILE A 134 28.94 -4.89 20.76
C ILE A 134 29.47 -4.16 21.99
N VAL A 135 30.74 -4.36 22.34
CA VAL A 135 31.37 -3.72 23.50
C VAL A 135 32.39 -2.70 23.00
N GLU A 136 32.26 -1.45 23.44
CA GLU A 136 33.31 -0.45 23.28
C GLU A 136 34.31 -0.64 24.44
N SER A 137 35.56 -0.97 24.11
CA SER A 137 36.64 -1.03 25.11
C SER A 137 37.28 0.36 25.24
N GLU A 138 37.18 0.96 26.42
CA GLU A 138 37.79 2.25 26.75
C GLU A 138 39.28 2.07 27.09
N ASP A 139 40.12 1.88 26.07
CA ASP A 139 41.58 1.98 26.27
C ASP A 139 42.02 3.46 26.17
N HIS A 140 42.22 4.08 27.34
CA HIS A 140 43.05 5.25 27.67
C HIS A 140 43.51 6.21 26.54
N TYR A 141 42.64 6.69 25.65
CA TYR A 141 42.91 7.80 24.72
C TYR A 141 41.60 8.54 24.34
N PRO A 142 41.64 9.84 23.98
CA PRO A 142 40.45 10.65 23.77
C PRO A 142 39.87 10.40 22.37
N PHE A 143 39.16 9.29 22.19
CA PHE A 143 38.31 9.08 21.01
C PHE A 143 36.86 9.47 21.31
N VAL A 144 36.17 10.01 20.30
CA VAL A 144 34.74 10.30 20.36
C VAL A 144 33.98 8.95 20.39
N PRO A 145 33.05 8.72 21.32
CA PRO A 145 32.29 7.47 21.39
C PRO A 145 31.54 7.19 20.09
N ILE A 146 31.70 5.98 19.56
CA ILE A 146 31.04 5.54 18.31
C ILE A 146 29.64 4.98 18.62
N SER A 147 29.32 4.76 19.89
CA SER A 147 28.08 4.19 20.41
C SER A 147 26.81 4.82 19.85
N GLN A 148 26.81 6.12 19.56
CA GLN A 148 25.67 6.82 18.94
C GLN A 148 25.41 6.35 17.48
N HIS A 149 26.48 6.13 16.72
CA HIS A 149 26.42 5.66 15.33
C HIS A 149 26.06 4.17 15.29
N ILE A 150 26.57 3.37 16.23
CA ILE A 150 26.26 1.94 16.35
C ILE A 150 24.77 1.74 16.66
N LYS A 151 24.22 2.43 17.66
CA LYS A 151 22.79 2.32 18.04
C LYS A 151 21.83 2.67 16.90
N THR A 152 22.22 3.58 16.02
CA THR A 152 21.41 4.00 14.88
C THR A 152 21.39 2.91 13.81
N LYS A 153 22.55 2.30 13.51
CA LYS A 153 22.71 1.29 12.46
C LYS A 153 22.31 -0.12 12.87
N THR A 154 22.42 -0.50 14.15
CA THR A 154 21.97 -1.83 14.62
C THR A 154 20.45 -2.01 14.58
N LYS A 155 19.66 -0.93 14.47
CA LYS A 155 18.19 -1.05 14.29
C LYS A 155 17.82 -1.76 12.99
N ASP A 156 18.67 -1.66 11.98
CA ASP A 156 18.47 -2.30 10.68
C ASP A 156 18.88 -3.79 10.70
N PHE A 157 19.51 -4.27 11.79
CA PHE A 157 19.99 -5.65 11.94
C PHE A 157 19.47 -6.28 13.25
N PRO A 158 18.41 -7.12 13.20
CA PRO A 158 17.73 -7.62 14.41
C PRO A 158 18.59 -8.55 15.28
N VAL A 159 19.73 -9.03 14.77
CA VAL A 159 20.65 -9.94 15.47
C VAL A 159 21.51 -9.22 16.51
N PHE A 160 21.78 -7.92 16.33
CA PHE A 160 22.65 -7.16 17.22
C PHE A 160 21.85 -6.46 18.33
N LYS A 161 22.41 -6.44 19.54
CA LYS A 161 21.97 -5.58 20.63
C LYS A 161 23.14 -4.73 21.11
N VAL A 162 22.90 -3.43 21.23
CA VAL A 162 23.81 -2.44 21.83
C VAL A 162 23.41 -2.19 23.26
#